data_AF-A0A3D0CB38-F1
#
_entry.id   AF-A0A3D0CB38-F1
#
_cell.length_a   1.000
_cell.length_b   1.000
_cell.length_c   1.000
_cell.angle_alpha   90.00
_cell.angle_beta   90.00
_cell.angle_gamma   90.00
#
_symmetry.space_group_name_H-M   'P 1'
#
loop_
_entity.id
_entity.type
_entity.pdbx_description
1 polymer ?
#
loop_
_entity_poly.entity_id
_entity_poly.type
_entity_poly.pdbx_seq_one_letter_code
_entity_poly.pdbx_strand_id
1 'polypeptide(L)'
;DVNESDPSKVNVLLSAARTESIEARVAALDAGDFHAKVIDVESYAVGRAYDLCLTQLPDDAKDKVVAIVDIGSTVTLFSATDAG
;
A
#
# COMPACT_ATOMS: atom_id res chain seq x y z
N ASP A 1 9.96 -12.13 -13.48
CA ASP A 1 9.34 -11.80 -14.77
C ASP A 1 10.28 -11.05 -15.69
N VAL A 2 10.21 -11.37 -16.99
CA VAL A 2 10.88 -10.61 -18.04
C VAL A 2 9.96 -9.45 -18.44
N ASN A 3 10.51 -8.27 -18.71
CA ASN A 3 9.70 -7.16 -19.19
C ASN A 3 9.09 -7.53 -20.56
N GLU A 4 7.75 -7.51 -20.65
CA GLU A 4 7.02 -7.97 -21.82
C GLU A 4 7.28 -7.12 -23.08
N SER A 5 7.65 -5.85 -22.88
CA SER A 5 7.95 -4.92 -23.98
C SER A 5 9.40 -5.00 -24.45
N ASP A 6 10.33 -5.33 -23.57
CA ASP A 6 11.76 -5.43 -23.85
C ASP A 6 12.44 -6.42 -22.90
N PRO A 7 12.76 -7.65 -23.34
CA PRO A 7 13.37 -8.68 -22.50
C PRO A 7 14.74 -8.30 -21.92
N SER A 8 15.40 -7.25 -22.41
CA SER A 8 16.66 -6.74 -21.86
C SER A 8 16.47 -5.82 -20.65
N LYS A 9 15.23 -5.43 -20.33
CA LYS A 9 14.91 -4.48 -19.26
C LYS A 9 14.24 -5.15 -18.06
N VAL A 10 14.25 -4.41 -16.94
CA VAL A 10 13.61 -4.79 -15.69
C VAL A 10 12.36 -3.96 -15.43
N ASN A 11 11.35 -4.57 -14.83
CA ASN A 11 10.16 -3.86 -14.36
C ASN A 11 10.49 -3.14 -13.04
N VAL A 12 10.15 -1.85 -12.95
CA VAL A 12 10.38 -1.05 -11.74
C VAL A 12 9.05 -0.46 -11.27
N LEU A 13 8.75 -0.67 -9.99
CA LEU A 13 7.62 -0.03 -9.33
C LEU A 13 8.05 1.38 -8.89
N LEU A 14 7.43 2.40 -9.48
CA LEU A 14 7.71 3.79 -9.15
C LEU A 14 6.61 4.35 -8.26
N SER A 15 7.00 4.82 -7.08
CA SER A 15 6.15 5.65 -6.22
C SER A 15 6.76 7.04 -6.11
N ALA A 16 5.95 8.07 -6.34
CA ALA A 16 6.37 9.45 -6.23
C ALA A 16 5.28 10.27 -5.52
N ALA A 17 5.71 11.20 -4.69
CA ALA A 17 4.85 12.14 -3.99
C ALA A 17 5.48 13.53 -4.04
N ARG A 18 4.68 14.58 -3.82
CA ARG A 18 5.21 15.94 -3.74
C ARG A 18 6.00 16.10 -2.45
N THR A 19 7.19 16.72 -2.53
CA THR A 19 8.13 16.86 -1.40
C THR A 19 7.47 17.48 -0.19
N GLU A 20 6.67 18.54 -0.38
CA GLU A 20 5.99 19.24 0.71
C GLU A 20 4.98 18.37 1.45
N SER A 21 4.38 17.37 0.78
CA SER A 21 3.45 16.43 1.42
C SER A 21 4.16 15.44 2.33
N ILE A 22 5.43 15.13 2.05
CA ILE A 22 6.28 14.28 2.88
C ILE A 22 6.86 15.08 4.04
N GLU A 23 7.42 16.27 3.76
CA GLU A 23 8.00 17.15 4.78
C GLU A 23 6.98 17.53 5.85
N ALA A 24 5.72 17.79 5.48
CA ALA A 24 4.66 18.08 6.45
C ALA A 24 4.44 16.93 7.45
N ARG A 25 4.56 15.67 7.02
CA ARG A 25 4.40 14.49 7.89
C ARG A 25 5.62 14.27 8.77
N VAL A 26 6.82 14.49 8.23
CA VAL A 26 8.07 14.43 9.00
C VAL A 26 8.05 15.47 10.12
N ALA A 27 7.73 16.73 9.80
CA ALA A 27 7.65 17.81 10.77
C ALA A 27 6.60 17.54 11.87
N ALA A 28 5.46 16.93 11.53
CA ALA A 28 4.44 16.56 12.50
C ALA A 28 4.93 15.46 13.47
N LEU A 29 5.70 14.49 12.99
CA LEU A 29 6.31 13.45 13.83
C LEU A 29 7.41 14.03 14.73
N ASP A 30 8.27 14.91 14.20
CA ASP A 30 9.33 15.56 14.95
C ASP A 30 8.76 16.43 16.09
N ALA A 31 7.64 17.14 15.84
CA ALA A 31 6.96 17.93 16.87
C ALA A 31 6.39 17.06 18.02
N GLY A 32 6.21 15.76 17.78
CA GLY A 32 5.81 14.78 18.79
C GLY A 32 6.97 13.98 19.37
N ASP A 33 8.23 14.39 19.19
CA ASP A 33 9.44 13.66 19.58
C ASP A 33 9.57 12.27 18.93
N PHE A 34 9.01 12.07 17.73
CA PHE A 34 9.14 10.84 16.94
C PHE A 34 10.06 11.04 15.74
N HIS A 35 10.80 9.99 15.36
CA HIS A 35 11.63 9.99 14.16
C HIS A 35 10.99 9.18 13.02
N ALA A 36 10.72 9.84 11.89
CA ALA A 36 10.18 9.21 10.69
C ALA A 36 11.21 8.31 9.98
N LYS A 37 11.22 7.01 10.28
CA LYS A 37 12.13 6.04 9.63
C LYS A 37 11.69 5.65 8.22
N VAL A 38 10.38 5.50 8.02
CA VAL A 38 9.77 5.10 6.74
C VAL A 38 8.51 5.92 6.55
N ILE A 39 8.38 6.55 5.39
CA ILE A 39 7.11 7.11 4.91
C ILE A 39 6.65 6.22 3.76
N ASP A 40 5.55 5.51 3.96
CA ASP A 40 5.04 4.50 3.02
C ASP A 40 3.84 5.01 2.21
N VAL A 41 3.47 4.27 1.18
CA VAL A 41 2.26 4.50 0.39
C VAL A 41 1.12 3.67 0.96
N GLU A 42 -0.06 4.30 1.06
CA GLU A 42 -1.26 3.74 1.69
C GLU A 42 -1.65 2.36 1.11
N SER A 43 -1.60 2.18 -0.21
CA SER A 43 -1.92 0.90 -0.85
C SER A 43 -1.01 -0.25 -0.41
N TYR A 44 0.30 -0.02 -0.25
CA TYR A 44 1.22 -1.04 0.25
C TYR A 44 1.03 -1.31 1.74
N ALA A 45 0.68 -0.29 2.52
CA ALA A 45 0.36 -0.45 3.93
C ALA A 45 -0.89 -1.32 4.14
N VAL A 46 -1.95 -1.05 3.38
CA VAL A 46 -3.18 -1.85 3.39
C VAL A 46 -2.94 -3.26 2.84
N GLY A 47 -2.15 -3.39 1.77
CA GLY A 47 -1.77 -4.68 1.21
C GLY A 47 -1.09 -5.61 2.22
N ARG A 48 -0.23 -5.08 3.10
CA ARG A 48 0.37 -5.92 4.17
C ARG A 48 -0.63 -6.38 5.24
N ALA A 49 -1.70 -5.62 5.47
CA ALA A 49 -2.75 -6.02 6.38
C ALA A 49 -3.61 -7.16 5.81
N TYR A 50 -3.66 -7.31 4.48
CA TYR A 50 -4.38 -8.40 3.80
C TYR A 50 -3.96 -9.78 4.33
N ASP A 51 -2.65 -10.05 4.42
CA ASP A 51 -2.12 -11.34 4.87
C ASP A 51 -2.60 -11.71 6.28
N LEU A 52 -2.73 -10.71 7.16
CA LEU A 52 -3.23 -10.90 8.52
C LEU A 52 -4.74 -11.15 8.56
N CYS A 53 -5.48 -10.49 7.66
CA CYS A 53 -6.94 -10.60 7.55
C CYS A 53 -7.39 -11.86 6.81
N LEU A 54 -6.54 -12.45 5.96
CA LEU A 54 -6.89 -13.61 5.13
C LEU A 54 -7.38 -14.80 5.97
N THR A 55 -6.81 -15.00 7.16
CA THR A 55 -7.22 -16.05 8.11
C THR A 55 -8.63 -15.87 8.69
N GLN A 56 -9.20 -14.68 8.54
CA GLN A 56 -10.56 -14.34 9.00
C GLN A 56 -11.59 -14.43 7.87
N LEU A 57 -11.13 -14.64 6.63
CA LEU A 57 -11.98 -14.80 5.46
C LEU A 57 -12.28 -16.30 5.23
N PRO A 58 -13.25 -16.63 4.35
CA PRO A 58 -13.47 -18.01 3.94
C PRO A 58 -12.19 -18.68 3.42
N ASP A 59 -12.05 -19.99 3.62
CA ASP A 59 -10.83 -20.75 3.27
C ASP A 59 -10.40 -20.62 1.78
N ASP A 60 -11.35 -20.31 0.90
CA ASP A 60 -11.14 -20.13 -0.53
C ASP A 60 -10.85 -18.67 -0.95
N ALA A 61 -10.75 -17.74 0.01
CA ALA A 61 -10.48 -16.34 -0.26
C ALA A 61 -9.09 -16.10 -0.86
N LYS A 62 -8.11 -16.94 -0.51
CA LYS A 62 -6.75 -16.87 -1.06
C LYS A 62 -6.69 -17.10 -2.58
N ASP A 63 -7.68 -17.80 -3.12
CA ASP A 63 -7.78 -18.18 -4.53
C ASP A 63 -8.75 -17.26 -5.29
N LYS A 64 -9.09 -16.10 -4.70
CA LYS A 64 -10.05 -15.13 -5.23
C LYS A 64 -9.47 -13.73 -5.18
N VAL A 65 -10.01 -12.88 -6.06
CA VAL A 65 -9.84 -11.43 -5.93
C VAL A 65 -10.59 -10.95 -4.69
N VAL A 66 -9.87 -10.31 -3.77
CA VAL A 66 -10.42 -9.74 -2.55
C VAL A 66 -10.45 -8.23 -2.66
N ALA A 67 -11.63 -7.65 -2.45
CA ALA A 67 -11.83 -6.21 -2.37
C ALA A 67 -11.66 -5.72 -0.93
N ILE A 68 -10.88 -4.66 -0.76
CA ILE A 68 -10.72 -3.93 0.50
C ILE A 68 -11.44 -2.59 0.33
N VAL A 69 -12.39 -2.34 1.22
CA VAL A 69 -13.17 -1.10 1.27
C VAL A 69 -12.83 -0.38 2.57
N ASP A 70 -11.94 0.60 2.47
CA ASP A 70 -11.59 1.47 3.60
C ASP A 70 -12.59 2.64 3.67
N ILE A 71 -13.42 2.63 4.73
CA ILE A 71 -14.46 3.63 4.95
C ILE A 71 -13.97 4.63 5.99
N GLY A 72 -13.32 5.70 5.52
CA GLY A 72 -12.94 6.84 6.35
C GLY A 72 -14.10 7.80 6.61
N SER A 73 -13.85 8.84 7.43
CA SER A 73 -14.90 9.83 7.75
C SER A 73 -15.26 10.74 6.58
N THR A 74 -14.31 10.99 5.68
CA THR A 74 -14.45 11.93 4.55
C THR A 74 -14.15 11.28 3.20
N VAL A 75 -13.34 10.22 3.19
CA VAL A 75 -12.89 9.54 1.97
C VAL A 75 -13.14 8.05 2.15
N THR A 76 -13.66 7.42 1.10
CA THR A 76 -13.72 5.96 0.97
C THR A 76 -12.72 5.53 -0.07
N LEU A 77 -11.81 4.62 0.28
CA LEU A 77 -10.85 4.02 -0.63
C LEU A 77 -11.34 2.62 -1.01
N PHE A 78 -11.26 2.30 -2.30
CA PHE A 78 -11.51 0.96 -2.82
C PHE A 78 -10.23 0.43 -3.45
N SER A 79 -9.80 -0.76 -3.02
CA SER A 79 -8.71 -1.51 -3.66
C SER A 79 -9.12 -2.96 -3.85
N ALA A 80 -8.58 -3.60 -4.88
CA ALA A 80 -8.76 -5.03 -5.14
C ALA A 80 -7.38 -5.66 -5.29
N THR A 81 -7.16 -6.77 -4.59
CA THR A 81 -5.92 -7.57 -4.69
C THR A 81 -6.26 -8.98 -5.13
N ASP A 82 -5.36 -9.57 -5.91
CA ASP A 82 -5.35 -10.98 -6.29
C ASP A 82 -4.08 -11.60 -5.68
N ALA A 83 -4.26 -12.49 -4.72
CA ALA A 83 -3.18 -13.16 -3.98
C ALA A 83 -2.24 -12.28 -3.12
N GLY A 84 -2.61 -11.04 -2.78
CA GLY A 84 -1.87 -10.16 -1.85
C GLY A 84 -1.11 -9.05 -2.52
#